data_AF-A0A7Y2A6S6-F1
#
_entry.id   AF-A0A7Y2A6S6-F1
#
_cell.length_a   1.000
_cell.length_b   1.000
_cell.length_c   1.000
_cell.angle_alpha   90.00
_cell.angle_beta   90.00
_cell.angle_gamma   90.00
#
_symmetry.space_group_name_H-M   'P 1'
#
loop_
_entity.id
_entity.type
_entity.pdbx_description
1 polymer ?
#
loop_
_entity_poly.entity_id
_entity_poly.type
_entity_poly.pdbx_seq_one_letter_code
_entity_poly.pdbx_strand_id
1 'polypeptide(L)'
;MNRSCLICFSFLVLIVLAGKSFGQSESNFSLYYENDVYELTNAQLQLLDSIRYHYINEDIDVHIKGFTNTVGTEVYNLELSRKRADNVKDELDIFTIISSMGHGELNDEAATNRRVDVLLHARSQHKTVPGEIIEPPRRTTPPTPSLSLSDRLQIGDRINLEGIMFYPDRDVIMDESRETLEELVHFLLTYPNVHFKLIGHICCGDKSLPAMDVVNIRTGKRNLSEARAQSLHNYLVRKGVDKKRIRYVGMAYRSPTGKGDRFDRRVEIEITDIK
;
A
#
# COMPACT_ATOMS: atom_id res chain seq x y z
N MET A 1 -63.30 22.95 45.79
CA MET A 1 -64.21 22.48 44.72
C MET A 1 -63.45 22.58 43.40
N ASN A 2 -63.11 21.43 42.79
CA ASN A 2 -63.05 21.15 41.34
C ASN A 2 -62.32 22.18 40.41
N ARG A 3 -61.30 21.87 39.60
CA ARG A 3 -60.94 20.67 38.80
C ARG A 3 -59.46 20.77 38.34
N SER A 4 -58.68 19.69 38.42
CA SER A 4 -58.13 18.92 37.28
C SER A 4 -57.18 19.70 36.35
N CYS A 5 -55.86 19.50 36.45
CA CYS A 5 -55.08 18.50 35.71
C CYS A 5 -54.89 18.85 34.22
N LEU A 6 -53.68 19.27 33.83
CA LEU A 6 -53.00 18.77 32.62
C LEU A 6 -51.52 19.18 32.64
N ILE A 7 -50.67 18.21 32.98
CA ILE A 7 -49.22 18.27 32.79
C ILE A 7 -49.01 18.06 31.28
N CYS A 8 -48.58 19.09 30.56
CA CYS A 8 -48.25 18.97 29.14
C CYS A 8 -46.77 18.57 29.01
N PHE A 9 -46.50 17.26 29.13
CA PHE A 9 -45.19 16.68 28.79
C PHE A 9 -45.04 16.75 27.26
N SER A 10 -44.33 17.77 26.77
CA SER A 10 -43.95 17.87 25.37
C SER A 10 -42.89 16.80 25.06
N PHE A 11 -43.34 15.61 24.67
CA PHE A 11 -42.49 14.58 24.08
C PHE A 11 -42.07 15.04 22.69
N LEU A 12 -40.90 15.69 22.60
CA LEU A 12 -40.22 15.94 21.33
C LEU A 12 -39.68 14.59 20.83
N VAL A 13 -40.48 13.89 20.03
CA VAL A 13 -40.03 12.68 19.32
C VAL A 13 -39.08 13.14 18.21
N LEU A 14 -37.78 13.08 18.51
CA LEU A 14 -36.73 13.26 17.52
C LEU A 14 -36.74 12.03 16.61
N ILE A 15 -37.47 12.11 15.49
CA ILE A 15 -37.42 11.10 14.43
C ILE A 15 -36.03 11.15 13.81
N VAL A 16 -35.16 10.22 14.23
CA VAL A 16 -33.90 9.94 13.54
C VAL A 16 -34.26 9.24 12.23
N LEU A 17 -34.47 10.03 11.18
CA LEU A 17 -34.41 9.56 9.80
C LEU A 17 -32.97 9.13 9.54
N ALA A 18 -32.68 7.85 9.81
CA ALA A 18 -31.50 7.18 9.27
C ALA A 18 -31.68 7.08 7.76
N GLY A 19 -31.34 8.16 7.06
CA GLY A 19 -31.17 8.13 5.62
C GLY A 19 -30.11 7.07 5.32
N LYS A 20 -30.49 6.05 4.54
CA LYS A 20 -29.51 5.17 3.91
C LYS A 20 -28.72 6.05 2.95
N SER A 21 -27.52 6.47 3.36
CA SER A 21 -26.53 6.98 2.42
C SER A 21 -26.27 5.87 1.41
N PHE A 22 -26.69 6.09 0.16
CA PHE A 22 -26.27 5.26 -0.96
C PHE A 22 -24.74 5.37 -1.05
N GLY A 23 -24.08 4.23 -0.92
CA GLY A 23 -22.62 4.11 -0.99
C GLY A 23 -22.09 4.55 -2.35
N GLN A 24 -20.83 5.00 -2.36
CA GLN A 24 -20.08 5.35 -3.57
C GLN A 24 -20.11 4.17 -4.56
N SER A 25 -20.68 4.38 -5.74
CA SER A 25 -20.78 3.35 -6.79
C SER A 25 -19.52 3.27 -7.67
N GLU A 26 -18.71 4.33 -7.68
CA GLU A 26 -17.59 4.51 -8.60
C GLU A 26 -16.39 5.10 -7.87
N SER A 27 -15.21 4.57 -8.16
CA SER A 27 -13.93 5.05 -7.64
C SER A 27 -13.10 5.66 -8.75
N ASN A 28 -12.62 6.89 -8.53
CA ASN A 28 -11.87 7.65 -9.51
C ASN A 28 -10.47 8.00 -8.98
N PHE A 29 -9.44 7.75 -9.79
CA PHE A 29 -8.06 8.04 -9.49
C PHE A 29 -7.41 8.81 -10.64
N SER A 30 -6.53 9.77 -10.33
CA SER A 30 -5.80 10.54 -11.34
C SER A 30 -4.29 10.42 -11.13
N LEU A 31 -3.58 10.04 -12.19
CA LEU A 31 -2.12 9.94 -12.24
C LEU A 31 -1.56 11.12 -13.02
N TYR A 32 -0.70 11.93 -12.41
CA TYR A 32 -0.17 13.16 -13.02
C TYR A 32 1.22 12.96 -13.59
N TYR A 33 1.49 13.60 -14.73
CA TYR A 33 2.72 13.44 -15.49
C TYR A 33 3.49 14.76 -15.62
N GLU A 34 4.81 14.62 -15.62
CA GLU A 34 5.70 15.69 -16.08
C GLU A 34 5.52 15.94 -17.58
N ASN A 35 6.03 17.08 -18.04
CA ASN A 35 5.95 17.44 -19.44
C ASN A 35 6.68 16.40 -20.30
N ASP A 36 6.07 16.00 -21.41
CA ASP A 36 6.66 15.10 -22.42
C ASP A 36 7.01 13.67 -21.96
N VAL A 37 6.58 13.27 -20.75
CA VAL A 37 6.86 11.96 -20.15
C VAL A 37 5.62 11.06 -20.21
N TYR A 38 5.81 9.76 -20.46
CA TYR A 38 4.73 8.75 -20.37
C TYR A 38 5.06 7.60 -19.42
N GLU A 39 6.31 7.49 -19.00
CA GLU A 39 6.79 6.55 -18.00
C GLU A 39 6.14 6.80 -16.64
N LEU A 40 5.80 5.72 -15.95
CA LEU A 40 5.25 5.80 -14.60
C LEU A 40 6.36 6.09 -13.60
N THR A 41 6.12 7.05 -12.73
CA THR A 41 6.97 7.32 -11.56
C THR A 41 6.72 6.29 -10.46
N ASN A 42 7.66 6.14 -9.52
CA ASN A 42 7.48 5.25 -8.38
C ASN A 42 6.23 5.58 -7.53
N ALA A 43 5.85 6.85 -7.43
CA ALA A 43 4.64 7.26 -6.71
C ALA A 43 3.37 6.80 -7.43
N GLN A 44 3.37 6.85 -8.77
CA GLN A 44 2.27 6.36 -9.59
C GLN A 44 2.16 4.83 -9.55
N LEU A 45 3.30 4.13 -9.61
CA LEU A 45 3.35 2.67 -9.41
C LEU A 45 2.76 2.30 -8.05
N GLN A 46 3.17 2.97 -6.96
CA GLN A 46 2.60 2.75 -5.63
C GLN A 46 1.08 2.96 -5.55
N LEU A 47 0.55 3.94 -6.28
CA LEU A 47 -0.89 4.16 -6.38
C LEU A 47 -1.57 3.01 -7.13
N LEU A 48 -1.04 2.59 -8.28
CA LEU A 48 -1.58 1.49 -9.08
C LEU A 48 -1.52 0.17 -8.34
N ASP A 49 -0.44 -0.10 -7.61
CA ASP A 49 -0.31 -1.25 -6.74
C ASP A 49 -1.42 -1.24 -5.67
N SER A 50 -1.69 -0.08 -5.07
CA SER A 50 -2.75 0.10 -4.07
C SER A 50 -4.14 -0.15 -4.65
N ILE A 51 -4.39 0.29 -5.90
CA ILE A 51 -5.63 0.02 -6.63
C ILE A 51 -5.76 -1.49 -6.90
N ARG A 52 -4.73 -2.10 -7.51
CA ARG A 52 -4.68 -3.55 -7.77
C ARG A 52 -5.03 -4.36 -6.55
N TYR A 53 -4.40 -4.02 -5.44
CA TYR A 53 -4.58 -4.75 -4.21
C TYR A 53 -5.97 -4.53 -3.60
N HIS A 54 -6.46 -3.28 -3.52
CA HIS A 54 -7.75 -2.97 -2.89
C HIS A 54 -8.92 -3.70 -3.56
N TYR A 55 -8.90 -3.80 -4.90
CA TYR A 55 -10.00 -4.38 -5.67
C TYR A 55 -9.74 -5.82 -6.14
N ILE A 56 -8.64 -6.47 -5.73
CA ILE A 56 -8.24 -7.80 -6.22
C ILE A 56 -9.31 -8.88 -6.07
N ASN A 57 -10.08 -8.84 -4.98
CA ASN A 57 -11.12 -9.82 -4.67
C ASN A 57 -12.51 -9.34 -5.09
N GLU A 58 -12.59 -8.21 -5.78
CA GLU A 58 -13.84 -7.63 -6.25
C GLU A 58 -14.02 -7.91 -7.74
N ASP A 59 -15.26 -8.14 -8.15
CA ASP A 59 -15.59 -8.27 -9.56
C ASP A 59 -15.78 -6.87 -10.17
N ILE A 60 -14.67 -6.27 -10.57
CA ILE A 60 -14.62 -4.90 -11.07
C ILE A 60 -14.23 -4.79 -12.54
N ASP A 61 -14.73 -3.72 -13.13
CA ASP A 61 -14.47 -3.29 -14.47
C ASP A 61 -13.73 -1.94 -14.43
N VAL A 62 -12.74 -1.78 -15.31
CA VAL A 62 -11.81 -0.63 -15.28
C VAL A 62 -11.86 0.16 -16.59
N HIS A 63 -11.93 1.48 -16.46
CA HIS A 63 -11.82 2.44 -17.55
C HIS A 63 -10.60 3.35 -17.36
N ILE A 64 -9.79 3.51 -18.40
CA ILE A 64 -8.55 4.29 -18.40
C ILE A 64 -8.62 5.36 -19.49
N LYS A 65 -8.43 6.62 -19.08
CA LYS A 65 -8.51 7.78 -19.98
C LYS A 65 -7.26 8.64 -19.83
N GLY A 66 -6.42 8.65 -20.86
CA GLY A 66 -5.22 9.47 -20.91
C GLY A 66 -5.49 10.85 -21.50
N PHE A 67 -4.83 11.87 -20.94
CA PHE A 67 -4.93 13.26 -21.37
C PHE A 67 -3.56 13.95 -21.41
N THR A 68 -3.48 15.01 -22.21
CA THR A 68 -2.38 15.98 -22.22
C THR A 68 -2.94 17.39 -22.00
N ASN A 69 -2.06 18.37 -21.86
CA ASN A 69 -2.40 19.78 -22.04
C ASN A 69 -2.24 20.16 -23.51
N THR A 70 -2.50 21.43 -23.87
CA THR A 70 -2.44 21.92 -25.28
C THR A 70 -1.02 22.16 -25.82
N VAL A 71 0.03 21.74 -25.11
CA VAL A 71 1.42 21.96 -25.55
C VAL A 71 1.81 20.83 -26.50
N GLY A 72 2.04 21.13 -27.78
CA GLY A 72 2.38 20.14 -28.80
C GLY A 72 1.43 20.19 -30.01
N THR A 73 1.51 19.20 -30.89
CA THR A 73 0.52 19.03 -31.97
C THR A 73 -0.58 18.07 -31.51
N GLU A 74 -1.79 18.23 -32.04
CA GLU A 74 -2.93 17.37 -31.69
C GLU A 74 -2.62 15.88 -31.90
N VAL A 75 -1.99 15.53 -33.02
CA VAL A 75 -1.58 14.16 -33.34
C VAL A 75 -0.56 13.63 -32.33
N TYR A 76 0.40 14.48 -31.93
CA TYR A 76 1.39 14.11 -30.93
C TYR A 76 0.76 13.87 -29.56
N ASN A 77 -0.12 14.77 -29.14
CA ASN A 77 -0.79 14.73 -27.85
C ASN A 77 -1.78 13.56 -27.74
N LEU A 78 -2.45 13.22 -28.84
CA LEU A 78 -3.26 12.02 -28.93
C LEU A 78 -2.42 10.75 -28.73
N GLU A 79 -1.25 10.67 -29.38
CA GLU A 79 -0.35 9.53 -29.23
C GLU A 79 0.29 9.46 -27.83
N LEU A 80 0.69 10.59 -27.26
CA LEU A 80 1.27 10.67 -25.92
C LEU A 80 0.25 10.25 -24.84
N SER A 81 -0.98 10.75 -24.92
CA SER A 81 -2.05 10.34 -24.01
C SER A 81 -2.39 8.85 -24.15
N ARG A 82 -2.35 8.29 -25.38
CA ARG A 82 -2.53 6.86 -25.61
C ARG A 82 -1.44 6.02 -24.93
N LYS A 83 -0.16 6.39 -25.10
CA LYS A 83 0.97 5.72 -24.44
C LYS A 83 0.85 5.74 -22.92
N ARG A 84 0.41 6.85 -22.34
CA ARG A 84 0.17 6.95 -20.88
C ARG A 84 -0.94 6.00 -20.43
N ALA A 85 -2.06 5.96 -21.16
CA ALA A 85 -3.15 5.04 -20.87
C ALA A 85 -2.71 3.57 -20.99
N ASP A 86 -1.92 3.22 -22.02
CA ASP A 86 -1.39 1.88 -22.21
C ASP A 86 -0.43 1.45 -21.09
N ASN A 87 0.45 2.33 -20.61
CA ASN A 87 1.30 2.04 -19.45
C ASN A 87 0.49 1.75 -18.17
N VAL A 88 -0.58 2.50 -17.93
CA VAL A 88 -1.49 2.25 -16.79
C VAL A 88 -2.27 0.95 -16.98
N LYS A 89 -2.68 0.65 -18.22
CA LYS A 89 -3.38 -0.60 -18.56
C LYS A 89 -2.52 -1.82 -18.25
N ASP A 90 -1.24 -1.79 -18.64
CA ASP A 90 -0.33 -2.90 -18.39
C ASP A 90 -0.10 -3.13 -16.89
N GLU A 91 -0.16 -2.07 -16.08
CA GLU A 91 -0.12 -2.16 -14.61
C GLU A 91 -1.46 -2.59 -13.98
N LEU A 92 -2.58 -2.62 -14.70
CA LEU A 92 -3.89 -3.05 -14.19
C LEU A 92 -4.37 -4.35 -14.84
N ASP A 93 -3.42 -5.13 -15.38
CA ASP A 93 -3.67 -6.33 -16.19
C ASP A 93 -4.30 -7.53 -15.46
N ILE A 94 -4.51 -7.42 -14.15
CA ILE A 94 -5.26 -8.37 -13.31
C ILE A 94 -6.77 -8.11 -13.33
N PHE A 95 -7.20 -6.95 -13.83
CA PHE A 95 -8.62 -6.57 -13.90
C PHE A 95 -9.16 -6.71 -15.31
N THR A 96 -10.49 -6.65 -15.42
CA THR A 96 -11.13 -6.54 -16.74
C THR A 96 -11.08 -5.09 -17.19
N ILE A 97 -10.38 -4.84 -18.29
CA ILE A 97 -10.25 -3.51 -18.86
C ILE A 97 -11.35 -3.35 -19.90
N ILE A 98 -12.25 -2.42 -19.62
CA ILE A 98 -13.38 -2.11 -20.49
C ILE A 98 -12.98 -1.10 -21.56
N SER A 99 -12.15 -0.13 -21.20
CA SER A 99 -11.63 0.86 -22.15
C SER A 99 -10.28 1.40 -21.71
N SER A 100 -9.35 1.52 -22.65
CA SER A 100 -8.10 2.28 -22.48
C SER A 100 -7.90 3.19 -23.69
N MET A 101 -8.03 4.51 -23.48
CA MET A 101 -8.06 5.49 -24.57
C MET A 101 -7.16 6.68 -24.28
N GLY A 102 -6.40 7.10 -25.29
CA GLY A 102 -5.83 8.45 -25.34
C GLY A 102 -6.88 9.43 -25.86
N HIS A 103 -7.19 10.47 -25.09
CA HIS A 103 -8.16 11.50 -25.46
C HIS A 103 -7.50 12.77 -26.02
N GLY A 104 -6.16 12.82 -26.08
CA GLY A 104 -5.44 14.01 -26.51
C GLY A 104 -5.54 15.15 -25.49
N GLU A 105 -5.66 16.36 -26.01
CA GLU A 105 -5.52 17.59 -25.23
C GLU A 105 -6.80 17.93 -24.47
N LEU A 106 -6.66 18.22 -23.18
CA LEU A 106 -7.64 19.00 -22.43
C LEU A 106 -7.37 20.49 -22.64
N ASN A 107 -8.40 21.30 -22.42
CA ASN A 107 -8.34 22.75 -22.58
C ASN A 107 -7.14 23.33 -21.82
N ASP A 108 -6.44 24.28 -22.43
CA ASP A 108 -5.32 25.04 -21.85
C ASP A 108 -4.03 24.25 -21.50
N GLU A 109 -3.00 25.00 -21.10
CA GLU A 109 -1.65 24.50 -20.86
C GLU A 109 -1.43 23.95 -19.43
N ALA A 110 -2.45 23.90 -18.58
CA ALA A 110 -2.30 23.58 -17.15
C ALA A 110 -1.65 22.21 -16.90
N ALA A 111 -0.76 22.17 -15.91
CA ALA A 111 -0.02 20.95 -15.56
C ALA A 111 -0.93 19.78 -15.14
N THR A 112 -2.05 20.09 -14.49
CA THR A 112 -3.06 19.11 -14.05
C THR A 112 -3.77 18.40 -15.19
N ASN A 113 -3.66 18.90 -16.42
CA ASN A 113 -4.23 18.24 -17.61
C ASN A 113 -3.35 17.12 -18.15
N ARG A 114 -2.06 17.09 -17.76
CA ARG A 114 -1.17 15.96 -18.05
C ARG A 114 -1.47 14.84 -17.08
N ARG A 115 -2.53 14.07 -17.35
CA ARG A 115 -2.97 13.02 -16.44
C ARG A 115 -3.56 11.79 -17.13
N VAL A 116 -3.65 10.70 -16.39
CA VAL A 116 -4.49 9.55 -16.70
C VAL A 116 -5.53 9.40 -15.61
N ASP A 117 -6.80 9.36 -15.99
CA ASP A 117 -7.90 9.09 -15.08
C ASP A 117 -8.27 7.61 -15.16
N VAL A 118 -8.34 6.94 -14.01
CA VAL A 118 -8.72 5.54 -13.84
C VAL A 118 -10.04 5.50 -13.06
N LEU A 119 -11.09 4.98 -13.71
CA LEU A 119 -12.41 4.81 -13.15
C LEU A 119 -12.67 3.32 -12.95
N LEU A 120 -13.09 2.95 -11.74
CA LEU A 120 -13.42 1.58 -11.35
C LEU A 120 -14.87 1.53 -10.87
N HIS A 121 -15.59 0.49 -11.28
CA HIS A 121 -16.91 0.18 -10.75
C HIS A 121 -17.14 -1.33 -10.70
N ALA A 122 -18.08 -1.77 -9.88
CA ALA A 122 -18.49 -3.17 -9.87
C ALA A 122 -19.03 -3.58 -11.25
N ARG A 123 -18.70 -4.79 -11.72
CA ARG A 123 -19.19 -5.30 -13.01
C ARG A 123 -20.72 -5.31 -13.09
N SER A 124 -21.40 -5.58 -11.98
CA SER A 124 -22.86 -5.52 -11.90
C SER A 124 -23.47 -4.16 -12.23
N GLN A 125 -22.68 -3.08 -12.18
CA GLN A 125 -23.11 -1.72 -12.49
C GLN A 125 -22.71 -1.28 -13.90
N HIS A 126 -21.93 -2.09 -14.61
CA HIS A 126 -21.47 -1.80 -15.95
C HIS A 126 -22.64 -1.70 -16.94
N LYS A 127 -22.66 -0.62 -17.72
CA LYS A 127 -23.63 -0.41 -18.81
C LYS A 127 -22.90 -0.52 -20.13
N THR A 128 -23.05 -1.68 -20.78
CA THR A 128 -22.40 -1.98 -22.06
C THR A 128 -22.76 -0.96 -23.13
N VAL A 129 -21.77 -0.47 -23.85
CA VAL A 129 -21.96 0.44 -25.00
C VAL A 129 -21.61 -0.23 -26.33
N PRO A 130 -22.28 0.12 -27.45
CA PRO A 130 -21.95 -0.45 -28.74
C PRO A 130 -20.49 -0.17 -29.15
N GLY A 131 -19.75 -1.21 -29.54
CA GLY A 131 -18.35 -1.10 -29.99
C GLY A 131 -17.30 -1.20 -28.89
N GLU A 132 -17.70 -1.50 -27.66
CA GLU A 132 -16.81 -1.74 -26.52
C GLU A 132 -15.95 -3.00 -26.71
N ILE A 133 -14.65 -2.88 -26.45
CA ILE A 133 -13.71 -3.99 -26.52
C ILE A 133 -13.33 -4.34 -25.08
N ILE A 134 -13.92 -5.43 -24.58
CA ILE A 134 -13.64 -5.95 -23.24
C ILE A 134 -12.35 -6.77 -23.31
N GLU A 135 -11.28 -6.26 -22.71
CA GLU A 135 -10.03 -7.01 -22.51
C GLU A 135 -10.12 -7.76 -21.17
N PRO A 136 -10.15 -9.11 -21.17
CA PRO A 136 -10.13 -9.88 -19.92
C PRO A 136 -8.78 -9.75 -19.21
N PRO A 137 -8.70 -10.08 -17.91
CA PRO A 137 -7.45 -10.09 -17.17
C PRO A 137 -6.39 -10.92 -17.89
N ARG A 138 -5.22 -10.33 -18.14
CA ARG A 138 -4.06 -11.03 -18.72
C ARG A 138 -3.34 -11.86 -17.68
N ARG A 139 -3.42 -11.47 -16.40
CA ARG A 139 -2.90 -12.22 -15.26
C ARG A 139 -4.05 -12.68 -14.37
N THR A 140 -4.05 -13.96 -14.00
CA THR A 140 -5.04 -14.54 -13.08
C THR A 140 -4.67 -14.40 -11.61
N THR A 141 -3.45 -13.94 -11.32
CA THR A 141 -2.93 -13.66 -9.99
C THR A 141 -2.04 -12.41 -10.06
N PRO A 142 -2.12 -11.47 -9.11
CA PRO A 142 -1.16 -10.38 -9.04
C PRO A 142 0.26 -10.93 -8.90
N PRO A 143 1.28 -10.15 -9.28
CA PRO A 143 2.63 -10.45 -8.86
C PRO A 143 2.62 -10.58 -7.33
N THR A 144 2.89 -11.80 -6.84
CA THR A 144 3.03 -12.07 -5.42
C THR A 144 4.14 -11.17 -4.89
N PRO A 145 3.91 -10.39 -3.81
CA PRO A 145 5.01 -9.75 -3.09
C PRO A 145 6.09 -10.80 -2.80
N SER A 146 7.37 -10.50 -3.02
CA SER A 146 8.44 -11.49 -2.76
C SER A 146 8.55 -11.85 -1.28
N LEU A 147 7.97 -11.00 -0.40
CA LEU A 147 7.57 -11.46 0.91
C LEU A 147 6.47 -12.53 0.76
N SER A 148 6.84 -13.79 0.96
CA SER A 148 5.95 -14.94 1.15
C SER A 148 5.05 -14.75 2.38
N LEU A 149 4.17 -13.76 2.33
CA LEU A 149 3.07 -13.51 3.24
C LEU A 149 1.93 -14.32 2.65
N SER A 150 1.85 -15.58 3.07
CA SER A 150 0.87 -16.56 2.60
C SER A 150 -0.53 -15.94 2.46
N ASP A 151 -1.32 -16.41 1.48
CA ASP A 151 -2.69 -15.96 1.16
C ASP A 151 -3.71 -16.04 2.33
N ARG A 152 -3.25 -16.45 3.52
CA ARG A 152 -3.98 -16.48 4.79
C ARG A 152 -3.02 -16.13 5.92
N LEU A 153 -2.79 -14.84 6.15
CA LEU A 153 -2.09 -14.37 7.35
C LEU A 153 -2.87 -14.79 8.58
N GLN A 154 -2.20 -15.42 9.53
CA GLN A 154 -2.75 -15.81 10.81
C GLN A 154 -2.03 -15.08 11.93
N ILE A 155 -2.76 -14.80 13.00
CA ILE A 155 -2.16 -14.29 14.23
C ILE A 155 -1.13 -15.33 14.72
N GLY A 156 0.08 -14.86 14.98
CA GLY A 156 1.23 -15.70 15.37
C GLY A 156 2.19 -16.02 14.23
N ASP A 157 1.82 -15.76 12.98
CA ASP A 157 2.73 -15.97 11.84
C ASP A 157 4.01 -15.17 12.02
N ARG A 158 5.15 -15.86 11.87
CA ARG A 158 6.48 -15.26 11.90
C ARG A 158 7.14 -15.34 10.55
N ILE A 159 7.59 -14.20 10.08
CA ILE A 159 8.08 -14.03 8.72
C ILE A 159 9.42 -13.32 8.79
N ASN A 160 10.42 -13.94 8.18
CA ASN A 160 11.73 -13.34 8.03
C ASN A 160 11.69 -12.32 6.89
N LEU A 161 12.19 -11.10 7.15
CA LEU A 161 12.30 -10.05 6.14
C LEU A 161 13.58 -10.23 5.31
N GLU A 162 13.61 -11.27 4.47
CA GLU A 162 14.74 -11.52 3.59
C GLU A 162 14.99 -10.31 2.67
N GLY A 163 16.22 -9.80 2.66
CA GLY A 163 16.59 -8.60 1.90
C GLY A 163 16.70 -7.33 2.74
N ILE A 164 16.10 -7.26 3.94
CA ILE A 164 16.31 -6.15 4.88
C ILE A 164 17.58 -6.39 5.69
N MET A 165 18.66 -5.74 5.26
CA MET A 165 20.00 -5.89 5.81
C MET A 165 20.45 -4.65 6.58
N PHE A 166 21.33 -4.87 7.57
CA PHE A 166 21.92 -3.80 8.38
C PHE A 166 23.44 -3.81 8.29
N TYR A 167 24.04 -2.63 8.31
CA TYR A 167 25.50 -2.51 8.46
C TYR A 167 25.97 -3.18 9.76
N PRO A 168 27.19 -3.74 9.79
CA PRO A 168 27.77 -4.32 10.99
C PRO A 168 27.73 -3.36 12.18
N ASP A 169 27.39 -3.90 13.36
CA ASP A 169 27.35 -3.22 14.66
C ASP A 169 26.46 -1.97 14.76
N ARG A 170 25.64 -1.70 13.74
CA ARG A 170 24.79 -0.51 13.64
C ARG A 170 23.34 -0.89 13.32
N ASP A 171 22.45 0.06 13.60
CA ASP A 171 21.01 0.05 13.28
C ASP A 171 20.70 0.76 11.95
N VAL A 172 21.70 0.90 11.07
CA VAL A 172 21.56 1.53 9.76
C VAL A 172 21.20 0.46 8.74
N ILE A 173 20.02 0.60 8.12
CA ILE A 173 19.55 -0.28 7.04
C ILE A 173 20.37 0.01 5.78
N MET A 174 20.77 -1.03 5.07
CA MET A 174 21.61 -0.94 3.87
C MET A 174 20.78 -0.54 2.64
N ASP A 175 21.38 0.18 1.69
CA ASP A 175 20.71 0.67 0.48
C ASP A 175 20.18 -0.46 -0.41
N GLU A 176 20.86 -1.61 -0.41
CA GLU A 176 20.44 -2.84 -1.09
C GLU A 176 19.11 -3.39 -0.56
N SER A 177 18.65 -2.92 0.60
CA SER A 177 17.34 -3.30 1.17
C SER A 177 16.18 -2.50 0.56
N ARG A 178 16.44 -1.53 -0.33
CA ARG A 178 15.44 -0.58 -0.83
C ARG A 178 14.23 -1.27 -1.45
N GLU A 179 14.44 -2.26 -2.31
CA GLU A 179 13.34 -2.97 -3.00
C GLU A 179 12.46 -3.71 -2.00
N THR A 180 13.06 -4.50 -1.10
CA THR A 180 12.33 -5.21 -0.04
C THR A 180 11.60 -4.27 0.93
N LEU A 181 12.20 -3.12 1.24
CA LEU A 181 11.55 -2.10 2.07
C LEU A 181 10.33 -1.49 1.38
N GLU A 182 10.41 -1.23 0.08
CA GLU A 182 9.30 -0.72 -0.72
C GLU A 182 8.17 -1.76 -0.78
N GLU A 183 8.50 -3.04 -1.01
CA GLU A 183 7.53 -4.14 -0.97
C GLU A 183 6.86 -4.29 0.41
N LEU A 184 7.64 -4.22 1.49
CA LEU A 184 7.10 -4.32 2.85
C LEU A 184 6.18 -3.13 3.18
N VAL A 185 6.58 -1.91 2.83
CA VAL A 185 5.73 -0.71 3.00
C VAL A 185 4.44 -0.88 2.23
N HIS A 186 4.56 -1.28 0.96
CA HIS A 186 3.41 -1.50 0.09
C HIS A 186 2.46 -2.48 0.77
N PHE A 187 2.93 -3.67 1.17
CA PHE A 187 2.13 -4.67 1.88
C PHE A 187 1.46 -4.12 3.16
N LEU A 188 2.17 -3.37 3.99
CA LEU A 188 1.63 -2.88 5.27
C LEU A 188 0.58 -1.76 5.10
N LEU A 189 0.67 -0.96 4.05
CA LEU A 189 -0.36 0.02 3.70
C LEU A 189 -1.59 -0.67 3.10
N THR A 190 -1.34 -1.71 2.32
CA THR A 190 -2.30 -2.63 1.68
C THR A 190 -3.15 -3.38 2.72
N TYR A 191 -2.59 -3.85 3.83
CA TYR A 191 -3.33 -4.52 4.91
C TYR A 191 -3.44 -3.66 6.18
N PRO A 192 -4.25 -2.57 6.20
CA PRO A 192 -4.27 -1.60 7.30
C PRO A 192 -4.74 -2.18 8.64
N ASN A 193 -5.44 -3.31 8.60
CA ASN A 193 -5.97 -3.99 9.78
C ASN A 193 -4.98 -4.95 10.43
N VAL A 194 -3.85 -5.22 9.79
CA VAL A 194 -2.80 -6.09 10.33
C VAL A 194 -1.97 -5.29 11.33
N HIS A 195 -1.92 -5.79 12.56
CA HIS A 195 -1.00 -5.34 13.59
C HIS A 195 0.12 -6.36 13.75
N PHE A 196 1.34 -5.88 13.96
CA PHE A 196 2.50 -6.74 13.98
C PHE A 196 3.60 -6.23 14.91
N LYS A 197 4.52 -7.13 15.22
CA LYS A 197 5.68 -6.91 16.08
C LYS A 197 6.94 -7.17 15.27
N LEU A 198 7.81 -6.16 15.18
CA LEU A 198 9.15 -6.28 14.65
C LEU A 198 10.08 -6.90 15.70
N ILE A 199 10.84 -7.92 15.33
CA ILE A 199 11.71 -8.66 16.24
C ILE A 199 13.14 -8.57 15.70
N GLY A 200 14.00 -7.82 16.38
CA GLY A 200 15.38 -7.64 15.95
C GLY A 200 16.34 -8.67 16.53
N HIS A 201 17.31 -9.09 15.72
CA HIS A 201 18.32 -10.10 16.06
C HIS A 201 19.75 -9.60 15.78
N ILE A 202 20.74 -10.26 16.39
CA ILE A 202 22.17 -10.05 16.15
C ILE A 202 22.88 -11.38 15.88
N CYS A 203 24.01 -11.34 15.17
CA CYS A 203 24.84 -12.51 14.85
C CYS A 203 25.82 -12.92 15.94
N CYS A 204 26.29 -11.95 16.73
CA CYS A 204 27.64 -12.00 17.28
C CYS A 204 27.62 -11.71 18.79
N GLY A 205 26.61 -12.25 19.49
CA GLY A 205 26.50 -12.15 20.95
C GLY A 205 27.27 -13.26 21.67
N ASP A 206 27.38 -13.10 22.99
CA ASP A 206 28.00 -14.12 23.85
C ASP A 206 27.08 -15.33 23.99
N LYS A 207 27.55 -16.52 23.61
CA LYS A 207 26.80 -17.78 23.71
C LYS A 207 26.45 -18.16 25.15
N SER A 208 27.26 -17.73 26.12
CA SER A 208 27.00 -17.95 27.55
C SER A 208 25.97 -16.96 28.12
N LEU A 209 25.76 -15.83 27.45
CA LEU A 209 24.84 -14.76 27.84
C LEU A 209 23.98 -14.31 26.64
N PRO A 210 23.18 -15.19 26.02
CA PRO A 210 22.47 -14.89 24.77
C PRO A 210 21.41 -13.79 24.91
N ALA A 211 20.96 -13.53 26.13
CA ALA A 211 20.06 -12.43 26.48
C ALA A 211 20.76 -11.06 26.53
N MET A 212 22.09 -11.03 26.60
CA MET A 212 22.85 -9.80 26.63
C MET A 212 23.02 -9.28 25.21
N ASP A 213 22.43 -8.12 24.94
CA ASP A 213 22.62 -7.45 23.67
C ASP A 213 24.05 -6.88 23.56
N VAL A 214 24.42 -6.49 22.34
CA VAL A 214 25.70 -5.85 22.03
C VAL A 214 25.53 -4.35 21.89
N VAL A 215 26.66 -3.64 21.93
CA VAL A 215 26.69 -2.19 21.79
C VAL A 215 26.40 -1.81 20.35
N ASN A 216 25.40 -0.94 20.14
CA ASN A 216 25.23 -0.22 18.90
C ASN A 216 26.28 0.90 18.84
N ILE A 217 27.27 0.78 17.96
CA ILE A 217 28.39 1.73 17.90
C ILE A 217 27.97 3.13 17.45
N ARG A 218 26.79 3.29 16.84
CA ARG A 218 26.25 4.60 16.47
C ARG A 218 25.74 5.38 17.68
N THR A 219 25.22 4.69 18.70
CA THR A 219 24.56 5.33 19.86
C THR A 219 25.27 5.09 21.18
N GLY A 220 26.23 4.14 21.23
CA GLY A 220 26.93 3.72 22.45
C GLY A 220 26.08 2.87 23.41
N LYS A 221 24.81 2.59 23.06
CA LYS A 221 23.88 1.83 23.91
C LYS A 221 23.97 0.34 23.64
N ARG A 222 23.88 -0.47 24.69
CA ARG A 222 23.86 -1.94 24.61
C ARG A 222 22.45 -2.47 24.30
N ASN A 223 21.96 -2.15 23.10
CA ASN A 223 20.62 -2.54 22.64
C ASN A 223 20.54 -2.69 21.11
N LEU A 224 21.61 -3.20 20.45
CA LEU A 224 21.69 -3.24 18.99
C LEU A 224 20.51 -3.98 18.33
N SER A 225 20.09 -5.11 18.89
CA SER A 225 18.96 -5.88 18.34
C SER A 225 17.65 -5.08 18.36
N GLU A 226 17.36 -4.40 19.47
CA GLU A 226 16.19 -3.52 19.61
C GLU A 226 16.29 -2.30 18.69
N ALA A 227 17.47 -1.68 18.63
CA ALA A 227 17.71 -0.50 17.80
C ALA A 227 17.47 -0.77 16.31
N ARG A 228 17.83 -1.97 15.82
CA ARG A 228 17.52 -2.39 14.44
C ARG A 228 16.02 -2.48 14.18
N ALA A 229 15.27 -3.12 15.07
CA ALA A 229 13.82 -3.21 14.96
C ALA A 229 13.17 -1.82 15.04
N GLN A 230 13.68 -0.93 15.91
CA GLN A 230 13.25 0.46 16.00
C GLN A 230 13.54 1.26 14.73
N SER A 231 14.70 1.05 14.09
CA SER A 231 15.08 1.72 12.85
C SER A 231 14.10 1.39 11.72
N LEU A 232 13.74 0.10 11.57
CA LEU A 232 12.71 -0.33 10.62
C LEU A 232 11.32 0.22 10.99
N HIS A 233 10.91 0.18 12.26
CA HIS A 233 9.68 0.83 12.72
C HIS A 233 9.62 2.29 12.28
N ASN A 234 10.68 3.06 12.53
CA ASN A 234 10.73 4.48 12.19
C ASN A 234 10.67 4.70 10.68
N TYR A 235 11.29 3.81 9.89
CA TYR A 235 11.17 3.83 8.43
C TYR A 235 9.72 3.63 7.98
N LEU A 236 9.05 2.59 8.47
CA LEU A 236 7.67 2.27 8.11
C LEU A 236 6.68 3.38 8.51
N VAL A 237 6.84 3.97 9.70
CA VAL A 237 6.02 5.11 10.14
C VAL A 237 6.21 6.34 9.25
N ARG A 238 7.46 6.67 8.86
CA ARG A 238 7.73 7.76 7.90
C ARG A 238 7.11 7.51 6.53
N LYS A 239 6.89 6.24 6.17
CA LYS A 239 6.24 5.81 4.92
C LYS A 239 4.72 5.71 5.01
N GLY A 240 4.12 6.06 6.16
CA GLY A 240 2.67 6.17 6.32
C GLY A 240 2.00 5.03 7.07
N VAL A 241 2.74 4.01 7.53
CA VAL A 241 2.16 2.93 8.36
C VAL A 241 1.84 3.48 9.75
N ASP A 242 0.60 3.32 10.24
CA ASP A 242 0.20 3.81 11.56
C ASP A 242 1.07 3.17 12.67
N LYS A 243 1.77 4.02 13.43
CA LYS A 243 2.60 3.61 14.57
C LYS A 243 1.87 2.72 15.58
N LYS A 244 0.55 2.85 15.73
CA LYS A 244 -0.24 2.03 16.67
C LYS A 244 -0.32 0.56 16.24
N ARG A 245 -0.03 0.27 14.97
CA ARG A 245 -0.03 -1.08 14.40
C ARG A 245 1.29 -1.81 14.60
N ILE A 246 2.34 -1.08 14.96
CA ILE A 246 3.70 -1.58 14.98
C ILE A 246 4.24 -1.59 16.40
N ARG A 247 4.60 -2.77 16.90
CA ARG A 247 5.45 -2.92 18.09
C ARG A 247 6.83 -3.35 17.64
N TYR A 248 7.84 -3.15 18.48
CA TYR A 248 9.18 -3.69 18.21
C TYR A 248 9.84 -4.20 19.49
N VAL A 249 10.68 -5.22 19.37
CA VAL A 249 11.47 -5.80 20.47
C VAL A 249 12.85 -6.21 19.98
N GLY A 250 13.85 -6.20 20.86
CA GLY A 250 15.15 -6.83 20.62
C GLY A 250 15.23 -8.22 21.25
N MET A 251 15.76 -9.20 20.52
CA MET A 251 15.97 -10.57 21.00
C MET A 251 17.43 -10.90 21.31
N ALA A 252 18.35 -9.93 21.15
CA ALA A 252 19.78 -10.16 21.27
C ALA A 252 20.20 -11.42 20.47
N TYR A 253 21.01 -12.29 21.07
CA TYR A 253 21.53 -13.51 20.44
C TYR A 253 20.71 -14.77 20.82
N ARG A 254 19.43 -14.61 21.19
CA ARG A 254 18.59 -15.74 21.65
C ARG A 254 18.12 -16.69 20.56
N SER A 255 18.19 -16.29 19.29
CA SER A 255 17.63 -17.07 18.18
C SER A 255 18.51 -17.04 16.93
N PRO A 256 19.75 -17.56 17.02
CA PRO A 256 20.61 -17.70 15.85
C PRO A 256 20.03 -18.73 14.88
N THR A 257 20.16 -18.46 13.59
CA THR A 257 19.63 -19.29 12.49
C THR A 257 20.55 -20.44 12.12
N GLY A 258 21.83 -20.36 12.49
CA GLY A 258 22.86 -21.31 12.05
C GLY A 258 23.26 -21.17 10.57
N LYS A 259 22.68 -20.19 9.85
CA LYS A 259 22.95 -19.93 8.43
C LYS A 259 24.12 -18.96 8.19
N GLY A 260 24.70 -18.43 9.28
CA GLY A 260 25.82 -17.49 9.26
C GLY A 260 25.42 -16.05 9.57
N ASP A 261 26.42 -15.22 9.89
CA ASP A 261 26.21 -13.89 10.50
C ASP A 261 25.31 -12.97 9.67
N ARG A 262 25.35 -13.07 8.34
CA ARG A 262 24.51 -12.27 7.45
C ARG A 262 23.02 -12.51 7.69
N PHE A 263 22.63 -13.75 7.97
CA PHE A 263 21.24 -14.14 8.22
C PHE A 263 20.79 -13.86 9.66
N ASP A 264 21.74 -13.68 10.59
CA ASP A 264 21.42 -13.34 11.98
C ASP A 264 21.35 -11.83 12.23
N ARG A 265 21.90 -11.00 11.35
CA ARG A 265 21.67 -9.55 11.32
C ARG A 265 20.33 -9.22 10.64
N ARG A 266 19.22 -9.65 11.25
CA ARG A 266 17.88 -9.57 10.66
C ARG A 266 16.85 -8.91 11.59
N VAL A 267 15.72 -8.58 10.99
CA VAL A 267 14.46 -8.28 11.69
C VAL A 267 13.38 -9.21 11.14
N GLU A 268 12.61 -9.83 12.03
CA GLU A 268 11.43 -10.63 11.69
C GLU A 268 10.15 -9.82 11.96
N ILE A 269 9.06 -10.20 11.30
CA ILE A 269 7.70 -9.74 11.63
C ILE A 269 6.94 -10.88 12.28
N GLU A 270 6.24 -10.60 13.37
CA GLU A 270 5.23 -11.47 13.95
C GLU A 270 3.86 -10.80 13.87
N ILE A 271 2.88 -11.44 13.25
CA ILE A 271 1.50 -10.93 13.22
C ILE A 271 0.89 -11.08 14.60
N THR A 272 0.41 -9.97 15.17
CA THR A 272 -0.13 -9.95 16.55
C THR A 272 -1.64 -9.79 16.60
N ASP A 273 -2.25 -9.22 15.56
CA ASP A 273 -3.69 -9.00 15.47
C ASP A 273 -4.12 -8.76 14.02
N ILE A 274 -5.37 -9.09 13.69
CA ILE A 274 -6.01 -8.81 12.40
C ILE A 274 -7.43 -8.35 12.71
N LYS A 275 -7.71 -7.06 12.49
CA LYS A 275 -8.99 -6.43 12.87
C LYS A 275 -9.97 -6.20 11.71
#